data_AF-A0A1X0SY08-F1
#
_entry.id   AF-A0A1X0SY08-F1
#
_cell.length_a   1.000
_cell.length_b   1.000
_cell.length_c   1.000
_cell.angle_alpha   90.00
_cell.angle_beta   90.00
_cell.angle_gamma   90.00
#
_symmetry.space_group_name_H-M   'P 1'
#
loop_
_entity.id
_entity.type
_entity.pdbx_description
1 polymer ?
#
loop_
_entity_poly.entity_id
_entity_poly.type
_entity_poly.pdbx_seq_one_letter_code
_entity_poly.pdbx_strand_id
1 'polypeptide(L)'
;MSTTRALTRNQALVLETLTACDEPLSAYAILDRLRGEGVRAPLQVYRALDKLVETGLVHRLDSLKAFVACSHPHEHDGAAVVAFAICENCARVWEFSDSKIEDRFAAWAEAESFLTKATTIEISGLCASCRKAAEAAEGTKTAV
;
A
#
# COMPACT_ATOMS: atom_id res chain seq x y z
N MET A 1 -9.11 7.27 -24.30
CA MET A 1 -10.53 7.14 -23.88
C MET A 1 -10.60 6.02 -22.86
N SER A 2 -10.42 6.33 -21.57
CA SER A 2 -10.36 5.32 -20.52
C SER A 2 -11.77 4.89 -20.14
N THR A 3 -12.11 3.64 -20.42
CA THR A 3 -13.31 2.98 -19.90
C THR A 3 -13.17 2.88 -18.38
N THR A 4 -13.87 3.73 -17.63
CA THR A 4 -14.13 3.51 -16.19
C THR A 4 -14.87 2.18 -16.07
N ARG A 5 -14.13 1.10 -15.80
CA ARG A 5 -14.71 -0.22 -15.63
C ARG A 5 -15.52 -0.19 -14.34
N ALA A 6 -16.83 -0.37 -14.45
CA ALA A 6 -17.73 -0.32 -13.30
C ALA A 6 -17.31 -1.38 -12.26
N LEU A 7 -17.01 -0.92 -11.03
CA LEU A 7 -16.70 -1.80 -9.92
C LEU A 7 -17.95 -2.59 -9.52
N THR A 8 -17.77 -3.86 -9.16
CA THR A 8 -18.81 -4.64 -8.49
C THR A 8 -19.03 -4.11 -7.07
N ARG A 9 -20.18 -4.43 -6.46
CA ARG A 9 -20.50 -4.01 -5.09
C ARG A 9 -19.38 -4.29 -4.09
N ASN A 10 -18.81 -5.49 -4.09
CA ASN A 10 -17.77 -5.85 -3.12
C ASN A 10 -16.44 -5.15 -3.42
N GLN A 11 -16.12 -4.87 -4.69
CA GLN A 11 -14.93 -4.08 -5.05
C GLN A 11 -15.07 -2.64 -4.59
N ALA A 12 -16.25 -2.02 -4.79
CA ALA A 12 -16.52 -0.67 -4.31
C ALA A 12 -16.41 -0.58 -2.78
N LEU A 13 -17.06 -1.50 -2.05
CA LEU A 13 -17.00 -1.53 -0.58
C LEU A 13 -15.57 -1.70 -0.04
N VAL A 14 -14.78 -2.59 -0.65
CA VAL A 14 -13.38 -2.81 -0.24
C VAL A 14 -12.54 -1.57 -0.53
N LEU A 15 -12.68 -0.97 -1.71
CA LEU A 15 -11.96 0.25 -2.08
C LEU A 15 -12.33 1.41 -1.14
N GLU A 16 -13.61 1.65 -0.90
CA GLU A 16 -14.10 2.68 0.03
C GLU A 16 -13.54 2.48 1.46
N THR A 17 -13.51 1.23 1.93
CA THR A 17 -12.95 0.89 3.25
C THR A 17 -11.47 1.24 3.35
N LEU A 18 -10.70 0.96 2.28
CA LEU A 18 -9.28 1.26 2.22
C LEU A 18 -9.02 2.77 2.09
N THR A 19 -9.77 3.46 1.25
CA THR A 19 -9.64 4.92 1.06
C THR A 19 -9.99 5.71 2.31
N ALA A 20 -10.89 5.19 3.16
CA ALA A 20 -11.26 5.84 4.42
C ALA A 20 -10.21 5.67 5.55
N CYS A 21 -9.12 4.95 5.31
CA CYS A 21 -8.13 4.61 6.33
C CYS A 21 -6.72 5.06 5.96
N ASP A 22 -6.06 5.75 6.88
CA ASP A 22 -4.65 6.16 6.75
C ASP A 22 -3.66 5.01 7.06
N GLU A 23 -4.17 3.91 7.62
CA GLU A 23 -3.40 2.72 7.98
C GLU A 23 -3.69 1.57 7.00
N PRO A 24 -2.69 0.73 6.69
CA PRO A 24 -2.88 -0.44 5.84
C PRO A 24 -3.72 -1.49 6.55
N LEU A 25 -4.64 -2.11 5.83
CA LEU A 25 -5.56 -3.10 6.40
C LEU A 25 -5.26 -4.50 5.93
N SER A 26 -5.26 -5.46 6.85
CA SER A 26 -5.28 -6.87 6.46
C SER A 26 -6.63 -7.24 5.83
N ALA A 27 -6.66 -8.31 5.02
CA ALA A 27 -7.91 -8.81 4.44
C ALA A 27 -8.96 -9.16 5.51
N TYR A 28 -8.53 -9.59 6.70
CA TYR A 28 -9.43 -9.89 7.81
C TYR A 28 -9.96 -8.63 8.49
N ALA A 29 -9.13 -7.58 8.66
CA ALA A 29 -9.60 -6.30 9.17
C ALA A 29 -10.64 -5.67 8.22
N ILE A 30 -10.43 -5.78 6.91
CA ILE A 30 -11.43 -5.36 5.90
C ILE A 30 -12.71 -6.19 6.03
N LEU A 31 -12.60 -7.52 6.12
CA LEU A 31 -13.76 -8.39 6.29
C LEU A 31 -14.59 -8.00 7.51
N ASP A 32 -13.93 -7.79 8.65
CA ASP A 32 -14.62 -7.47 9.91
C ASP A 32 -15.40 -6.15 9.82
N ARG A 33 -14.85 -5.14 9.13
CA ARG A 33 -15.55 -3.87 8.86
C ARG A 33 -16.72 -4.04 7.90
N LEU A 34 -16.63 -4.97 6.94
CA LEU A 34 -17.67 -5.19 5.91
C LEU A 34 -18.73 -6.23 6.29
N ARG A 35 -18.68 -6.84 7.48
CA ARG A 35 -19.70 -7.82 7.92
C ARG A 35 -21.11 -7.24 7.95
N GLY A 36 -21.25 -6.00 8.41
CA GLY A 36 -22.52 -5.27 8.44
C GLY A 36 -23.09 -5.01 7.04
N GLU A 37 -22.21 -4.88 6.05
CA GLU A 37 -22.53 -4.68 4.64
C GLU A 37 -22.79 -6.00 3.88
N GLY A 38 -22.90 -7.13 4.59
CA GLY A 38 -23.23 -8.43 4.01
C GLY A 38 -22.06 -9.18 3.38
N VAL A 39 -20.82 -8.72 3.55
CA VAL A 39 -19.61 -9.50 3.19
C VAL A 39 -19.29 -10.44 4.35
N ARG A 40 -19.37 -11.75 4.12
CA ARG A 40 -19.32 -12.74 5.22
C ARG A 40 -18.15 -13.71 5.13
N ALA A 41 -17.59 -13.92 3.94
CA ALA A 41 -16.52 -14.88 3.73
C ALA A 41 -15.21 -14.17 3.32
N PRO A 42 -14.05 -14.58 3.87
CA PRO A 42 -12.75 -14.03 3.47
C PRO A 42 -12.51 -14.07 1.96
N LEU A 43 -12.95 -15.14 1.29
CA LEU A 43 -12.80 -15.30 -0.16
C LEU A 43 -13.47 -14.16 -0.96
N GLN A 44 -14.54 -13.56 -0.45
CA GLN A 44 -15.19 -12.42 -1.10
C GLN A 44 -14.30 -11.17 -1.09
N VAL A 45 -13.56 -10.97 0.00
CA VAL A 45 -12.60 -9.86 0.16
C VAL A 45 -11.39 -10.11 -0.72
N TYR A 46 -10.80 -11.31 -0.69
CA TYR A 46 -9.65 -11.65 -1.55
C TYR A 46 -9.98 -11.47 -3.04
N ARG A 47 -11.14 -11.95 -3.52
CA ARG A 47 -11.55 -11.75 -4.92
C ARG A 47 -11.72 -10.29 -5.31
N ALA A 48 -12.19 -9.45 -4.38
CA ALA A 48 -12.30 -8.01 -4.61
C ALA A 48 -10.90 -7.37 -4.67
N LEU A 49 -10.04 -7.69 -3.70
CA LEU A 49 -8.66 -7.22 -3.63
C LEU A 49 -7.86 -7.62 -4.87
N ASP A 50 -7.93 -8.87 -5.32
CA ASP A 50 -7.22 -9.35 -6.51
C ASP A 50 -7.54 -8.50 -7.73
N LYS A 51 -8.82 -8.14 -7.91
CA LYS A 51 -9.26 -7.28 -9.01
C LYS A 51 -8.84 -5.83 -8.83
N LEU A 52 -8.89 -5.30 -7.62
CA LEU A 52 -8.47 -3.93 -7.36
C LEU A 52 -6.96 -3.76 -7.57
N VAL A 53 -6.16 -4.75 -7.15
CA VAL A 53 -4.71 -4.83 -7.38
C VAL A 53 -4.40 -4.97 -8.88
N GLU A 54 -5.10 -5.84 -9.59
CA GLU A 54 -4.96 -5.99 -11.05
C GLU A 54 -5.24 -4.67 -11.79
N THR A 55 -6.17 -3.85 -11.28
CA THR A 55 -6.49 -2.53 -11.86
C THR A 55 -5.65 -1.37 -11.31
N GLY A 56 -4.70 -1.62 -10.42
CA GLY A 56 -3.86 -0.58 -9.81
C GLY A 56 -4.59 0.36 -8.83
N LEU A 57 -5.80 0.02 -8.38
CA LEU A 57 -6.58 0.84 -7.43
C LEU A 57 -6.18 0.58 -5.97
N VAL A 58 -5.55 -0.56 -5.72
CA VAL A 58 -5.08 -1.00 -4.41
C VAL A 58 -3.69 -1.59 -4.55
N HIS A 59 -2.81 -1.32 -3.60
CA HIS A 59 -1.51 -1.97 -3.50
C HIS A 59 -1.47 -2.92 -2.32
N ARG A 60 -0.66 -3.98 -2.46
CA ARG A 60 -0.33 -4.89 -1.38
C ARG A 60 1.01 -4.48 -0.77
N LEU A 61 1.06 -4.39 0.54
CA LEU A 61 2.29 -4.28 1.32
C LEU A 61 2.69 -5.67 1.79
N ASP A 62 3.79 -6.19 1.26
CA ASP A 62 4.25 -7.54 1.53
C ASP A 62 4.89 -7.69 2.90
N SER A 63 5.53 -6.65 3.44
CA SER A 63 6.08 -6.65 4.80
C SER A 63 4.98 -6.77 5.86
N LEU A 64 3.85 -6.11 5.65
CA LEU A 64 2.73 -6.06 6.61
C LEU A 64 1.62 -7.07 6.32
N LYS A 65 1.65 -7.75 5.16
CA LYS A 65 0.54 -8.60 4.66
C LYS A 65 -0.79 -7.85 4.66
N ALA A 66 -0.74 -6.59 4.23
CA ALA A 66 -1.84 -5.65 4.28
C ALA A 66 -2.03 -4.94 2.93
N PHE A 67 -3.08 -4.15 2.83
CA PHE A 67 -3.51 -3.48 1.60
C PHE A 67 -3.74 -1.99 1.86
N VAL A 68 -3.47 -1.17 0.85
CA VAL A 68 -3.69 0.28 0.85
C VAL A 68 -4.36 0.71 -0.45
N ALA A 69 -5.23 1.72 -0.40
CA ALA A 69 -5.72 2.35 -1.62
C ALA A 69 -4.58 3.10 -2.32
N CYS A 70 -4.56 3.05 -3.65
CA CYS A 70 -3.59 3.81 -4.45
C CYS A 70 -3.86 5.31 -4.33
N SER A 71 -2.81 6.10 -4.11
CA SER A 71 -2.88 7.57 -4.05
C SER A 71 -2.75 8.23 -5.43
N HIS A 72 -2.31 7.48 -6.45
CA HIS A 72 -2.01 7.98 -7.81
C HIS A 72 -2.82 7.20 -8.88
N PRO A 73 -4.08 7.58 -9.16
CA PRO A 73 -4.97 6.78 -10.01
C PRO A 73 -4.59 6.66 -11.50
N HIS A 74 -3.50 7.29 -11.96
CA HIS A 74 -3.30 7.58 -13.39
C HIS A 74 -1.90 7.33 -13.96
N GLU A 75 -0.92 6.79 -13.22
CA GLU A 75 0.47 6.68 -13.72
C GLU A 75 1.08 5.27 -13.70
N HIS A 76 0.28 4.21 -13.50
CA HIS A 76 0.79 2.84 -13.47
C HIS A 76 0.62 2.10 -14.80
N ASP A 77 1.17 2.66 -15.88
CA ASP A 77 1.30 1.95 -17.16
C ASP A 77 2.46 0.94 -17.07
N GLY A 78 2.24 -0.17 -16.36
CA GLY A 78 3.01 -1.43 -16.44
C GLY A 78 4.49 -1.42 -16.03
N ALA A 79 5.12 -0.25 -15.84
CA ALA A 79 6.54 -0.10 -15.52
C ALA A 79 6.80 0.84 -14.33
N ALA A 80 5.76 1.39 -13.71
CA ALA A 80 5.90 2.31 -12.60
C ALA A 80 6.47 1.60 -11.35
N VAL A 81 7.50 2.18 -10.77
CA VAL A 81 7.97 1.82 -9.43
C VAL A 81 6.95 2.34 -8.43
N VAL A 82 6.50 1.46 -7.53
CA VAL A 82 5.65 1.86 -6.41
C VAL A 82 6.47 1.78 -5.14
N ALA A 83 6.64 2.90 -4.44
CA ALA A 83 7.44 2.96 -3.22
C ALA A 83 6.59 3.38 -2.01
N PHE A 84 6.83 2.70 -0.90
CA PHE A 84 6.14 2.91 0.37
C PHE A 84 7.16 3.14 1.50
N ALA A 85 6.91 4.15 2.32
CA ALA A 85 7.56 4.31 3.61
C ALA A 85 6.58 3.92 4.73
N ILE A 86 7.01 3.08 5.66
CA ILE A 86 6.17 2.44 6.67
C ILE A 86 6.71 2.78 8.05
N CYS A 87 5.89 3.39 8.90
CA CYS A 87 6.23 3.62 10.30
C CYS A 87 6.00 2.34 11.12
N GLU A 88 7.06 1.80 11.73
CA GLU A 88 6.98 0.58 12.54
C GLU A 88 6.21 0.77 13.85
N ASN A 89 6.09 2.02 14.35
CA ASN A 89 5.42 2.30 15.62
C ASN A 89 3.93 2.63 15.46
N CYS A 90 3.56 3.44 14.47
CA CYS A 90 2.17 3.88 14.28
C CYS A 90 1.50 3.31 13.03
N ALA A 91 2.16 2.39 12.32
CA ALA A 91 1.69 1.72 11.11
C ALA A 91 1.29 2.63 9.93
N ARG A 92 1.52 3.95 10.02
CA ARG A 92 1.21 4.89 8.95
C ARG A 92 2.11 4.62 7.74
N VAL A 93 1.51 4.71 6.56
CA VAL A 93 2.15 4.46 5.27
C VAL A 93 2.14 5.74 4.43
N TRP A 94 3.24 6.00 3.75
CA TRP A 94 3.34 7.04 2.72
C TRP A 94 3.71 6.39 1.40
N GLU A 95 2.89 6.62 0.39
CA GLU A 95 3.23 6.31 -0.99
C GLU A 95 4.05 7.46 -1.59
N PHE A 96 5.10 7.15 -2.33
CA PHE A 96 5.93 8.14 -3.02
C PHE A 96 6.51 7.57 -4.32
N SER A 97 6.91 8.46 -5.22
CA SER A 97 7.61 8.15 -6.47
C SER A 97 8.90 8.96 -6.57
N ASP A 98 9.91 8.38 -7.22
CA ASP A 98 11.19 9.05 -7.51
C ASP A 98 11.69 8.55 -8.87
N SER A 99 11.68 9.44 -9.86
CA SER A 99 12.07 9.11 -11.23
C SER A 99 13.52 8.64 -11.34
N LYS A 100 14.42 9.07 -10.42
CA LYS A 100 15.79 8.59 -10.43
C LYS A 100 15.85 7.12 -10.02
N ILE A 101 15.00 6.69 -9.11
CA ILE A 101 14.93 5.28 -8.70
C ILE A 101 14.37 4.44 -9.86
N GLU A 102 13.33 4.94 -10.53
CA GLU A 102 12.76 4.33 -11.74
C GLU A 102 13.80 4.16 -12.84
N ASP A 103 14.51 5.22 -13.21
CA ASP A 103 15.55 5.21 -14.24
C ASP A 103 16.67 4.20 -13.91
N ARG A 104 17.04 4.11 -12.63
CA ARG A 104 18.10 3.20 -12.17
C ARG A 104 17.70 1.74 -12.28
N PHE A 105 16.46 1.39 -11.95
CA PHE A 105 15.97 0.03 -12.11
C PHE A 105 15.74 -0.33 -13.59
N ALA A 106 15.24 0.62 -14.38
CA ALA A 106 15.09 0.44 -15.83
C ALA A 106 16.45 0.15 -16.50
N ALA A 107 17.47 0.97 -16.21
CA ALA A 107 18.82 0.79 -16.75
C ALA A 107 19.45 -0.55 -16.34
N TRP A 108 19.26 -0.97 -15.08
CA TRP A 108 19.72 -2.29 -14.62
C TRP A 108 19.02 -3.43 -15.36
N ALA A 109 17.69 -3.35 -15.51
CA ALA A 109 16.92 -4.38 -16.18
C ALA A 109 17.32 -4.50 -17.67
N GLU A 110 17.58 -3.38 -18.34
CA GLU A 110 18.10 -3.37 -19.70
C GLU A 110 19.49 -4.05 -19.78
N ALA A 111 20.41 -3.69 -18.90
CA ALA A 111 21.76 -4.24 -18.88
C ALA A 111 21.79 -5.76 -18.68
N GLU A 112 20.87 -6.30 -17.87
CA GLU A 112 20.76 -7.72 -17.57
C GLU A 112 19.78 -8.47 -18.49
N SER A 113 19.18 -7.79 -19.48
CA SER A 113 18.09 -8.34 -20.31
C SER A 113 16.94 -8.93 -19.47
N PHE A 114 16.63 -8.29 -18.35
CA PHE A 114 15.62 -8.71 -17.39
C PHE A 114 14.24 -8.17 -17.77
N LEU A 115 13.25 -9.05 -17.90
CA LEU A 115 11.86 -8.66 -18.19
C LEU A 115 11.13 -8.29 -16.90
N THR A 116 11.21 -7.01 -16.52
CA THR A 116 10.52 -6.47 -15.34
C THR A 116 9.00 -6.54 -15.51
N LYS A 117 8.31 -7.10 -14.52
CA LYS A 117 6.83 -7.12 -14.46
C LYS A 117 6.25 -6.04 -13.54
N ALA A 118 6.93 -5.77 -12.43
CA ALA A 118 6.57 -4.76 -11.44
C ALA A 118 7.77 -4.52 -10.54
N THR A 119 7.86 -3.32 -9.96
CA THR A 119 8.87 -2.96 -8.97
C THR A 119 8.18 -2.35 -7.76
N THR A 120 8.30 -3.01 -6.61
CA THR A 120 7.75 -2.54 -5.33
C THR A 120 8.89 -2.29 -4.35
N ILE A 121 8.89 -1.13 -3.70
CA ILE A 121 9.86 -0.74 -2.68
C ILE A 121 9.12 -0.50 -1.38
N GLU A 122 9.58 -1.11 -0.29
CA GLU A 122 9.07 -0.88 1.05
C GLU A 122 10.22 -0.49 1.97
N ILE A 123 10.10 0.68 2.60
CA ILE A 123 11.08 1.21 3.55
C ILE A 123 10.44 1.22 4.93
N SER A 124 11.01 0.46 5.86
CA SER A 124 10.57 0.45 7.26
C SER A 124 11.41 1.39 8.12
N GLY A 125 10.76 2.12 9.03
CA GLY A 125 11.44 3.01 9.97
C GLY A 125 10.48 3.73 10.90
N LEU A 126 10.89 4.90 11.43
CA LEU A 126 10.05 5.74 12.29
C LEU A 126 9.68 7.04 11.59
N CYS A 127 8.40 7.39 11.64
CA CYS A 127 7.95 8.71 11.19
C CYS A 127 8.45 9.82 12.13
N ALA A 128 8.41 11.07 11.66
CA ALA A 128 8.92 12.21 12.43
C ALA A 128 8.31 12.31 13.84
N SER A 129 7.00 12.04 13.99
CA SER A 129 6.32 12.07 15.28
C SER A 129 6.77 10.93 16.20
N CYS A 130 6.88 9.71 15.68
CA CYS A 130 7.33 8.55 16.47
C CYS A 130 8.80 8.63 16.84
N ARG A 131 9.65 9.16 15.96
CA ARG A 131 11.06 9.43 16.25
C ARG A 131 11.22 10.42 17.39
N LYS A 132 10.52 11.56 17.34
CA LYS A 132 10.53 12.56 18.43
C LYS A 132 10.05 11.98 19.77
N ALA A 133 9.03 11.13 19.74
CA ALA A 133 8.51 10.48 20.94
C ALA A 133 9.53 9.49 21.55
N ALA A 134 10.22 8.72 20.70
CA ALA A 134 11.27 7.80 21.13
C ALA A 134 12.47 8.56 21.76
N GLU A 135 12.94 9.62 21.11
CA GLU A 135 14.03 10.48 21.60
C GLU A 135 13.69 11.12 22.96
N ALA A 136 12.46 11.58 23.15
CA ALA A 136 12.00 12.14 24.43
C ALA A 136 11.95 11.10 25.57
N ALA A 137 11.61 9.84 25.24
CA ALA A 137 11.58 8.74 26.21
C ALA A 137 12.99 8.29 26.66
N GLU A 138 13.98 8.40 25.78
CA GLU A 138 15.38 8.06 26.08
C GLU A 138 16.08 9.14 26.92
N GLY A 139 15.83 10.43 26.64
CA GLY A 139 16.38 11.55 27.43
C GLY A 139 15.91 11.56 28.89
N THR A 140 14.80 10.91 29.21
CA THR A 140 14.28 10.80 30.59
C THR A 140 14.98 9.69 31.40
N LYS A 141 15.60 8.70 30.74
CA LYS A 141 16.27 7.58 31.43
C LYS A 141 17.69 7.89 31.93
N THR A 142 18.29 9.01 31.52
CA THR A 142 19.64 9.43 31.97
C THR A 142 19.62 10.33 33.21
N ALA A 143 18.43 10.74 33.67
CA ALA A 143 18.25 11.63 34.82
C ALA A 143 17.67 10.89 36.04
N VAL A 144 18.34 9.83 36.50
CA VAL A 144 18.15 9.24 37.85
C VAL A 144 19.51 8.82 38.40
#